data_AF-A0A7J5EE61-F1
#
_entry.id   AF-A0A7J5EE61-F1
#
_cell.length_a   1.000
_cell.length_b   1.000
_cell.length_c   1.000
_cell.angle_alpha   90.00
_cell.angle_beta   90.00
_cell.angle_gamma   90.00
#
_symmetry.space_group_name_H-M   'P 1'
#
loop_
_entity.id
_entity.type
_entity.pdbx_description
1 polymer ?
#
loop_
_entity_poly.entity_id
_entity_poly.type
_entity_poly.pdbx_seq_one_letter_code
_entity_poly.pdbx_strand_id
1 'polypeptide(L)'
;MLYKDSKENNITTLEEWNNSFYRDSSKSSHWKEGYSAYSIADFMLNNNGEVFISKLISDILNEEIVLEKAYPEHEIRFDGFGQGRIHDLGIYGNTISSENKKTIFIGVESKVNESFNDTIAKVYLKSKIKDLNKVSSNSSKRVETLLKRHFKLVNQEVFKLRYQLLYSTIGTIEAKCDISIL
;
A
#
# COMPACT_ATOMS: atom_id res chain seq x y z
N MET A 1 0.90 -10.23 -16.15
CA MET A 1 0.67 -8.87 -15.62
C MET A 1 1.76 -7.92 -16.12
N LEU A 2 1.43 -6.65 -16.34
CA LEU A 2 2.42 -5.62 -16.71
C LEU A 2 2.87 -4.84 -15.46
N TYR A 3 4.16 -4.83 -15.16
CA TYR A 3 4.73 -3.96 -14.13
C TYR A 3 5.06 -2.60 -14.74
N LYS A 4 4.70 -1.52 -14.06
CA LYS A 4 4.86 -0.16 -14.58
C LYS A 4 5.37 0.81 -13.52
N ASP A 5 6.25 1.73 -13.92
CA ASP A 5 6.67 2.84 -13.07
C ASP A 5 5.61 3.96 -13.00
N SER A 6 5.86 4.97 -12.17
CA SER A 6 5.01 6.17 -12.05
C SER A 6 4.86 7.02 -13.34
N LYS A 7 5.63 6.71 -14.39
CA LYS A 7 5.60 7.35 -15.71
C LYS A 7 5.03 6.42 -16.79
N GLU A 8 4.42 5.30 -16.40
CA GLU A 8 3.85 4.26 -17.26
C GLU A 8 4.87 3.47 -18.13
N ASN A 9 6.17 3.56 -17.82
CA ASN A 9 7.18 2.72 -18.46
C ASN A 9 7.10 1.30 -17.93
N ASN A 10 7.29 0.31 -18.81
CA ASN A 10 7.31 -1.09 -18.39
C ASN A 10 8.56 -1.39 -17.55
N ILE A 11 8.38 -2.22 -16.52
CA ILE A 11 9.43 -2.77 -15.69
C ILE A 11 9.50 -4.27 -15.98
N THR A 12 10.65 -4.75 -16.40
CA THR A 12 10.89 -6.16 -16.74
C THR A 12 12.07 -6.75 -15.98
N THR A 13 12.91 -5.89 -15.39
CA THR A 13 14.11 -6.30 -14.66
C THR A 13 14.15 -5.71 -13.25
N LEU A 14 14.93 -6.33 -12.37
CA LEU A 14 15.20 -5.81 -11.03
C LEU A 14 15.88 -4.43 -11.08
N GLU A 15 16.73 -4.17 -12.07
CA GLU A 15 17.39 -2.87 -12.23
C GLU A 15 16.39 -1.77 -12.59
N GLU A 16 15.47 -2.03 -13.54
CA GLU A 16 14.39 -1.10 -13.88
C GLU A 16 13.47 -0.84 -12.68
N TRP A 17 13.17 -1.89 -11.91
CA TRP A 17 12.38 -1.76 -10.69
C TRP A 17 13.12 -0.88 -9.68
N ASN A 18 14.41 -1.15 -9.43
CA ASN A 18 15.24 -0.31 -8.57
C ASN A 18 15.17 1.16 -9.02
N ASN A 19 15.40 1.40 -10.32
CA ASN A 19 15.37 2.72 -10.97
C ASN A 19 14.03 3.46 -10.77
N SER A 20 12.92 2.74 -10.65
CA SER A 20 11.60 3.31 -10.38
C SER A 20 11.50 3.99 -8.99
N PHE A 21 12.32 3.58 -8.00
CA PHE A 21 12.35 4.19 -6.66
C PHE A 21 13.16 5.50 -6.59
N TYR A 22 14.07 5.77 -7.54
CA TYR A 22 15.06 6.87 -7.45
C TYR A 22 14.49 8.27 -7.73
N ARG A 23 13.33 8.59 -7.17
CA ARG A 23 12.98 10.00 -6.92
C ARG A 23 13.72 10.56 -5.69
N ASP A 24 14.34 9.71 -4.87
CA ASP A 24 15.04 10.14 -3.65
C ASP A 24 16.33 9.32 -3.44
N SER A 25 17.50 9.96 -3.60
CA SER A 25 18.83 9.31 -3.54
C SER A 25 19.14 8.68 -2.17
N SER A 26 18.40 9.08 -1.13
CA SER A 26 18.46 8.51 0.22
C SER A 26 17.95 7.06 0.30
N LYS A 27 17.12 6.61 -0.66
CA LYS A 27 16.54 5.25 -0.66
C LYS A 27 17.45 4.16 -1.25
N SER A 28 18.56 4.53 -1.88
CA SER A 28 19.51 3.58 -2.51
C SER A 28 20.05 2.50 -1.55
N SER A 29 20.22 2.84 -0.25
CA SER A 29 20.71 1.92 0.77
C SER A 29 19.73 0.79 1.14
N HIS A 30 18.47 0.89 0.73
CA HIS A 30 17.42 -0.09 1.00
C HIS A 30 17.24 -1.11 -0.14
N TRP A 31 17.91 -0.94 -1.27
CA TRP A 31 17.90 -1.90 -2.37
C TRP A 31 18.99 -2.95 -2.22
N LYS A 32 18.71 -3.98 -1.41
CA LYS A 32 19.58 -5.14 -1.22
C LYS A 32 18.78 -6.33 -0.71
N GLU A 33 19.32 -7.52 -0.88
CA GLU A 33 18.72 -8.76 -0.35
C GLU A 33 18.44 -8.66 1.15
N GLY A 34 17.33 -9.29 1.57
CA GLY A 34 16.85 -9.25 2.96
C GLY A 34 16.10 -7.97 3.35
N TYR A 35 15.82 -7.07 2.39
CA TYR A 35 14.99 -5.87 2.60
C TYR A 35 13.73 -5.92 1.75
N SER A 36 12.66 -5.38 2.29
CA SER A 36 11.30 -5.43 1.73
C SER A 36 11.22 -5.05 0.24
N ALA A 37 11.83 -3.93 -0.16
CA ALA A 37 11.78 -3.43 -1.54
C ALA A 37 12.42 -4.39 -2.56
N TYR A 38 13.58 -4.98 -2.23
CA TYR A 38 14.22 -5.98 -3.08
C TYR A 38 13.41 -7.28 -3.08
N SER A 39 13.00 -7.75 -1.89
CA SER A 39 12.28 -9.02 -1.74
C SER A 39 10.95 -9.04 -2.50
N ILE A 40 10.18 -7.94 -2.49
CA ILE A 40 8.93 -7.89 -3.26
C ILE A 40 9.21 -7.90 -4.77
N ALA A 41 10.22 -7.16 -5.24
CA ALA A 41 10.57 -7.15 -6.66
C ALA A 41 11.07 -8.52 -7.15
N ASP A 42 11.96 -9.16 -6.39
CA ASP A 42 12.47 -10.50 -6.71
C ASP A 42 11.36 -11.56 -6.64
N PHE A 43 10.46 -11.45 -5.67
CA PHE A 43 9.29 -12.33 -5.60
C PHE A 43 8.41 -12.22 -6.85
N MET A 44 8.08 -10.99 -7.25
CA MET A 44 7.18 -10.73 -8.37
C MET A 44 7.81 -11.08 -9.73
N LEU A 45 9.09 -10.75 -9.95
CA LEU A 45 9.76 -10.96 -11.24
C LEU A 45 10.34 -12.36 -11.41
N ASN A 46 10.95 -12.93 -10.36
CA ASN A 46 11.77 -14.13 -10.49
C ASN A 46 11.18 -15.36 -9.78
N ASN A 47 10.24 -15.19 -8.83
CA ASN A 47 9.73 -16.29 -8.01
C ASN A 47 8.21 -16.49 -8.15
N ASN A 48 7.67 -16.30 -9.36
CA ASN A 48 6.27 -16.55 -9.71
C ASN A 48 5.23 -15.78 -8.86
N GLY A 49 5.57 -14.58 -8.38
CA GLY A 49 4.69 -13.82 -7.49
C GLY A 49 3.31 -13.52 -8.08
N GLU A 50 3.22 -13.24 -9.39
CA GLU A 50 1.93 -13.06 -10.08
C GLU A 50 1.04 -14.30 -9.96
N VAL A 51 1.59 -15.49 -10.25
CA VAL A 51 0.85 -16.76 -10.21
C VAL A 51 0.40 -17.06 -8.77
N PHE A 52 1.28 -16.83 -7.80
CA PHE A 52 0.97 -17.04 -6.40
C PHE A 52 -0.18 -16.14 -5.93
N ILE A 53 -0.08 -14.82 -6.18
CA ILE A 53 -1.11 -13.86 -5.77
C ILE A 53 -2.43 -14.17 -6.49
N SER A 54 -2.38 -14.40 -7.80
CA SER A 54 -3.59 -14.71 -8.58
C SER A 54 -4.33 -15.91 -8.01
N LYS A 55 -3.61 -17.01 -7.73
CA LYS A 55 -4.18 -18.20 -7.11
C LYS A 55 -4.76 -17.92 -5.73
N LEU A 56 -4.00 -17.25 -4.86
CA LEU A 56 -4.45 -16.93 -3.50
C LEU A 56 -5.75 -16.11 -3.52
N ILE A 57 -5.82 -15.10 -4.38
CA ILE A 57 -7.02 -14.25 -4.46
C ILE A 57 -8.18 -15.00 -5.10
N SER A 58 -7.93 -15.80 -6.14
CA SER A 58 -8.97 -16.65 -6.73
C SER A 58 -9.56 -17.63 -5.74
N ASP A 59 -8.74 -18.24 -4.88
CA ASP A 59 -9.21 -19.14 -3.82
C ASP A 59 -10.06 -18.39 -2.78
N ILE A 60 -9.65 -17.18 -2.37
CA ILE A 60 -10.40 -16.34 -1.41
C ILE A 60 -11.75 -15.90 -1.97
N LEU A 61 -11.77 -15.49 -3.24
CA LEU A 61 -12.98 -15.00 -3.90
C LEU A 61 -13.87 -16.14 -4.42
N ASN A 62 -13.33 -17.35 -4.50
CA ASN A 62 -13.94 -18.49 -5.21
C ASN A 62 -14.35 -18.11 -6.64
N GLU A 63 -13.48 -17.35 -7.32
CA GLU A 63 -13.68 -16.81 -8.67
C GLU A 63 -12.33 -16.61 -9.37
N GLU A 64 -12.22 -16.95 -10.66
CA GLU A 64 -10.99 -16.71 -11.41
C GLU A 64 -10.77 -15.21 -11.65
N ILE A 65 -9.51 -14.78 -11.54
CA ILE A 65 -9.11 -13.40 -11.76
C ILE A 65 -8.00 -13.27 -12.79
N VAL A 66 -7.89 -12.07 -13.37
CA VAL A 66 -6.77 -11.65 -14.20
C VAL A 66 -6.13 -10.43 -13.58
N LEU A 67 -4.84 -10.53 -13.27
CA LEU A 67 -4.02 -9.40 -12.84
C LEU A 67 -3.48 -8.67 -14.08
N GLU A 68 -3.84 -7.40 -14.23
CA GLU A 68 -3.55 -6.62 -15.44
C GLU A 68 -2.27 -5.80 -15.29
N LYS A 69 -2.18 -5.01 -14.20
CA LYS A 69 -1.10 -4.06 -13.99
C LYS A 69 -0.64 -4.03 -12.54
N ALA A 70 0.65 -3.77 -12.33
CA ALA A 70 1.24 -3.58 -11.02
C ALA A 70 2.14 -2.34 -11.00
N TYR A 71 2.10 -1.60 -9.91
CA TYR A 71 2.83 -0.35 -9.70
C TYR A 71 3.63 -0.43 -8.39
N PRO A 72 4.97 -0.37 -8.42
CA PRO A 72 5.75 -0.23 -7.19
C PRO A 72 5.57 1.16 -6.59
N GLU A 73 5.59 1.27 -5.26
CA GLU A 73 5.37 2.52 -4.52
C GLU A 73 4.09 3.25 -4.97
N HIS A 74 2.99 2.50 -5.12
CA HIS A 74 1.76 3.03 -5.66
C HIS A 74 1.02 3.93 -4.68
N GLU A 75 0.86 5.21 -5.03
CA GLU A 75 0.19 6.20 -4.20
C GLU A 75 -1.32 6.24 -4.46
N ILE A 76 -2.11 5.93 -3.42
CA ILE A 76 -3.55 6.22 -3.39
C ILE A 76 -3.78 7.50 -2.57
N ARG A 77 -4.27 8.55 -3.24
CA ARG A 77 -4.64 9.82 -2.61
C ARG A 77 -6.11 9.84 -2.27
N PHE A 78 -6.40 9.99 -0.98
CA PHE A 78 -7.77 10.06 -0.45
C PHE A 78 -7.99 11.16 0.59
N ASP A 79 -6.96 11.97 0.86
CA ASP A 79 -7.06 13.15 1.71
C ASP A 79 -6.25 14.32 1.13
N GLY A 80 -6.45 15.52 1.70
CA GLY A 80 -5.75 16.75 1.31
C GLY A 80 -4.52 17.06 2.16
N PHE A 81 -3.97 16.09 2.89
CA PHE A 81 -2.94 16.33 3.92
C PHE A 81 -1.50 16.15 3.42
N GLY A 82 -1.30 16.06 2.11
CA GLY A 82 -0.01 15.89 1.46
C GLY A 82 0.02 14.61 0.63
N GLN A 83 1.10 13.84 0.78
CA GLN A 83 1.21 12.51 0.16
C GLN A 83 0.15 11.55 0.72
N GLY A 84 -0.51 10.80 -0.16
CA GLY A 84 -1.47 9.76 0.13
C GLY A 84 -0.83 8.50 0.73
N ARG A 85 -1.52 7.37 0.64
CA ARG A 85 -0.96 6.07 1.06
C ARG A 85 -0.15 5.48 -0.08
N ILE A 86 1.15 5.31 0.12
CA ILE A 86 2.03 4.56 -0.79
C ILE A 86 2.08 3.08 -0.40
N HIS A 87 1.42 2.22 -1.16
CA HIS A 87 1.61 0.77 -1.02
C HIS A 87 2.97 0.39 -1.60
N ASP A 88 3.65 -0.61 -1.01
CA ASP A 88 4.93 -1.10 -1.55
C ASP A 88 4.74 -1.61 -2.99
N LEU A 89 3.58 -2.24 -3.25
CA LEU A 89 3.09 -2.58 -4.58
C LEU A 89 1.56 -2.44 -4.63
N GLY A 90 1.05 -1.77 -5.66
CA GLY A 90 -0.39 -1.72 -5.98
C GLY A 90 -0.68 -2.54 -7.24
N ILE A 91 -1.59 -3.50 -7.15
CA ILE A 91 -1.96 -4.38 -8.26
C ILE A 91 -3.41 -4.14 -8.65
N TYR A 92 -3.65 -3.97 -9.94
CA TYR A 92 -4.98 -3.88 -10.54
C TYR A 92 -5.28 -5.13 -11.35
N GLY A 93 -6.51 -5.61 -11.23
CA GLY A 93 -7.00 -6.76 -11.97
C GLY A 93 -8.52 -6.74 -12.08
N ASN A 94 -9.07 -7.84 -12.58
CA ASN A 94 -10.50 -8.02 -12.72
C ASN A 94 -10.88 -9.49 -12.51
N THR A 95 -12.13 -9.74 -12.11
CA THR A 95 -12.71 -11.08 -12.22
C THR A 95 -12.95 -11.44 -13.70
N ILE A 96 -12.89 -12.74 -14.02
CA ILE A 96 -13.07 -13.22 -15.41
C ILE A 96 -14.55 -13.28 -15.82
N SER A 97 -15.48 -13.35 -14.87
CA SER A 97 -16.91 -13.51 -15.14
C SER A 97 -17.43 -12.50 -16.18
N SER A 98 -17.93 -13.02 -17.30
CA SER A 98 -18.40 -12.22 -18.43
C SER A 98 -19.68 -11.44 -18.13
N GLU A 99 -20.46 -11.89 -17.14
CA GLU A 99 -21.74 -11.27 -16.79
C GLU A 99 -21.60 -10.18 -15.72
N ASN A 100 -20.55 -10.25 -14.88
CA ASN A 100 -20.33 -9.34 -13.76
C ASN A 100 -18.83 -9.11 -13.53
N LYS A 101 -18.14 -8.56 -14.53
CA LYS A 101 -16.73 -8.20 -14.43
C LYS A 101 -16.55 -7.16 -13.31
N LYS A 102 -15.87 -7.55 -12.24
CA LYS A 102 -15.55 -6.67 -11.11
C LYS A 102 -14.10 -6.25 -11.17
N THR A 103 -13.85 -4.98 -10.94
CA THR A 103 -12.51 -4.42 -10.79
C THR A 103 -11.93 -4.79 -9.44
N ILE A 104 -10.64 -5.10 -9.40
CA ILE A 104 -9.92 -5.51 -8.20
C ILE A 104 -8.71 -4.59 -7.99
N PHE A 105 -8.54 -4.12 -6.76
CA PHE A 105 -7.29 -3.53 -6.29
C PHE A 105 -6.70 -4.35 -5.15
N ILE A 106 -5.42 -4.68 -5.26
CA ILE A 106 -4.64 -5.36 -4.22
C ILE A 106 -3.52 -4.41 -3.81
N GLY A 107 -3.57 -3.90 -2.58
CA GLY A 107 -2.45 -3.19 -1.98
C GLY A 107 -1.56 -4.18 -1.25
N VAL A 108 -0.26 -4.23 -1.56
CA VAL A 108 0.69 -5.13 -0.90
C VAL A 108 1.62 -4.34 -0.01
N GLU A 109 1.84 -4.85 1.20
CA GLU A 109 2.73 -4.29 2.21
C GLU A 109 3.77 -5.33 2.64
N SER A 110 5.01 -5.12 2.25
CA SER A 110 6.12 -6.02 2.51
C SER A 110 6.90 -5.60 3.75
N LYS A 111 7.08 -6.54 4.67
CA LYS A 111 7.79 -6.35 5.94
C LYS A 111 8.69 -7.55 6.18
N VAL A 112 9.96 -7.44 5.80
CA VAL A 112 10.94 -8.53 5.94
C VAL A 112 11.70 -8.45 7.27
N ASN A 113 12.18 -7.26 7.61
CA ASN A 113 13.02 -7.01 8.79
C ASN A 113 12.52 -5.86 9.67
N GLU A 114 11.25 -5.49 9.52
CA GLU A 114 10.62 -4.41 10.26
C GLU A 114 9.17 -4.77 10.65
N SER A 115 8.62 -4.08 11.65
CA SER A 115 7.22 -4.23 12.04
C SER A 115 6.34 -3.19 11.35
N PHE A 116 5.01 -3.38 11.40
CA PHE A 116 4.02 -2.38 10.97
C PHE A 116 3.94 -1.16 11.91
N ASN A 117 5.07 -0.45 12.07
CA ASN A 117 5.20 0.86 12.69
C ASN A 117 4.49 1.06 14.05
N ASP A 118 4.37 2.31 14.47
CA ASP A 118 3.77 2.71 15.74
C ASP A 118 2.23 2.54 15.76
N THR A 119 1.66 2.46 16.96
CA THR A 119 0.21 2.50 17.16
C THR A 119 -0.36 3.87 16.84
N ILE A 120 -1.68 3.94 16.60
CA ILE A 120 -2.39 5.20 16.39
C ILE A 120 -2.17 6.15 17.57
N ALA A 121 -2.19 5.65 18.82
CA ALA A 121 -1.89 6.47 20.01
C ALA A 121 -0.54 7.18 19.90
N LYS A 122 0.51 6.43 19.58
CA LYS A 122 1.88 6.94 19.55
C LYS A 122 2.10 7.90 18.37
N VAL A 123 1.52 7.60 17.20
CA VAL A 123 1.53 8.53 16.05
C VAL A 123 0.79 9.83 16.38
N TYR A 124 -0.39 9.71 17.00
CA TYR A 124 -1.20 10.86 17.37
C TYR A 124 -0.50 11.75 18.40
N LEU A 125 0.03 11.18 19.50
CA LEU A 125 0.77 11.93 20.50
C LEU A 125 2.01 12.63 19.93
N LYS A 126 2.81 11.92 19.11
CA LYS A 126 3.97 12.52 18.42
C LYS A 126 3.56 13.71 17.55
N SER A 127 2.45 13.61 16.82
CA SER A 127 1.96 14.71 15.99
C SER A 127 1.42 15.88 16.81
N LYS A 128 0.71 15.63 17.91
CA LYS A 128 0.25 16.70 18.81
C LYS A 128 1.41 17.44 19.50
N ILE A 129 2.48 16.73 19.88
CA ILE A 129 3.70 17.37 20.40
C ILE A 129 4.32 18.30 19.35
N LYS A 130 4.35 17.90 18.07
CA LYS A 130 4.81 18.78 16.99
C LYS A 130 3.93 20.02 16.85
N ASP A 131 2.60 19.84 16.88
CA ASP A 131 1.64 20.95 16.79
C ASP A 131 1.84 21.96 17.93
N LEU A 132 2.02 21.48 19.18
CA LEU A 132 2.28 22.33 20.36
C LEU A 132 3.59 23.12 20.22
N ASN A 133 4.59 22.53 19.58
CA ASN A 133 5.86 23.18 19.27
C ASN A 133 5.83 24.00 17.97
N LYS A 134 4.63 24.23 17.39
CA LYS A 134 4.42 24.97 16.13
C LYS A 134 5.20 24.40 14.93
N VAL A 135 5.52 23.11 14.95
CA VAL A 135 6.09 22.40 13.81
C VAL A 135 4.93 21.98 12.91
N SER A 136 4.85 22.59 11.73
CA SER A 136 3.77 22.30 10.77
C SER A 136 3.78 20.83 10.36
N SER A 137 2.70 20.12 10.70
CA SER A 137 2.41 18.80 10.19
C SER A 137 0.90 18.61 10.07
N ASN A 138 0.45 17.92 9.03
CA ASN A 138 -0.96 17.54 8.92
C ASN A 138 -1.26 16.17 9.56
N SER A 139 -0.29 15.55 10.23
CA SER A 139 -0.39 14.18 10.72
C SER A 139 -1.49 14.01 11.78
N SER A 140 -1.65 14.96 12.70
CA SER A 140 -2.70 14.89 13.74
C SER A 140 -4.10 15.01 13.12
N LYS A 141 -4.28 15.97 12.21
CA LYS A 141 -5.52 16.18 11.45
C LYS A 141 -5.88 14.97 10.59
N ARG A 142 -4.89 14.34 9.97
CA ARG A 142 -5.06 13.09 9.20
C ARG A 142 -5.59 11.98 10.10
N VAL A 143 -4.92 11.70 11.23
CA VAL A 143 -5.39 10.69 12.19
C VAL A 143 -6.83 10.96 12.62
N GLU A 144 -7.14 12.19 13.02
CA GLU A 144 -8.51 12.56 13.43
C GLU A 144 -9.55 12.34 12.32
N THR A 145 -9.20 12.69 11.08
CA THR A 145 -10.09 12.51 9.92
C THR A 145 -10.33 11.04 9.63
N LEU A 146 -9.27 10.21 9.66
CA LEU A 146 -9.40 8.76 9.44
C LEU A 146 -10.28 8.11 10.50
N LEU A 147 -10.06 8.45 11.77
CA LEU A 147 -10.84 7.91 12.87
C LEU A 147 -12.32 8.31 12.76
N LYS A 148 -12.62 9.58 12.49
CA LYS A 148 -13.99 10.08 12.34
C LYS A 148 -14.72 9.47 11.13
N ARG A 149 -14.02 9.25 10.02
CA ARG A 149 -14.62 8.74 8.78
C ARG A 149 -14.92 7.24 8.84
N HIS A 150 -14.08 6.45 9.51
CA HIS A 150 -14.14 4.98 9.42
C HIS A 150 -14.59 4.26 10.69
N PHE A 151 -14.73 4.96 11.82
CA PHE A 151 -15.22 4.37 13.07
C PHE A 151 -16.51 5.07 13.54
N LYS A 152 -17.55 4.28 13.82
CA LYS A 152 -18.80 4.79 14.42
C LYS A 152 -18.57 5.40 15.81
N LEU A 153 -17.67 4.80 16.58
CA LEU A 153 -17.26 5.25 17.91
C LEU A 153 -15.75 5.11 18.03
N VAL A 154 -15.07 6.18 18.43
CA VAL A 154 -13.63 6.17 18.71
C VAL A 154 -13.45 5.95 20.22
N ASN A 155 -12.89 4.80 20.59
CA ASN A 155 -12.59 4.43 21.97
C ASN A 155 -11.09 4.09 22.13
N GLN A 156 -10.67 3.74 23.35
CA GLN A 156 -9.26 3.44 23.65
C GLN A 156 -8.70 2.24 22.86
N GLU A 157 -9.54 1.26 22.51
CA GLU A 157 -9.10 0.08 21.76
C GLU A 157 -8.67 0.45 20.33
N VAL A 158 -9.37 1.39 19.69
CA VAL A 158 -8.99 1.89 18.36
C VAL A 158 -7.57 2.46 18.37
N PHE A 159 -7.18 3.14 19.44
CA PHE A 159 -5.84 3.72 19.58
C PHE A 159 -4.72 2.69 19.75
N LYS A 160 -5.04 1.43 20.06
CA LYS A 160 -4.07 0.31 20.12
C LYS A 160 -3.73 -0.25 18.75
N LEU A 161 -4.54 0.00 17.73
CA LEU A 161 -4.28 -0.45 16.37
C LEU A 161 -2.99 0.15 15.81
N ARG A 162 -2.34 -0.58 14.90
CA ARG A 162 -1.18 -0.07 14.15
C ARG A 162 -1.64 0.97 13.15
N TYR A 163 -1.01 2.15 13.17
CA TYR A 163 -1.39 3.24 12.26
C TYR A 163 -1.22 2.83 10.80
N GLN A 164 -0.10 2.14 10.48
CA GLN A 164 0.15 1.70 9.11
C GLN A 164 -0.92 0.73 8.61
N LEU A 165 -1.39 -0.22 9.43
CA LEU A 165 -2.45 -1.14 9.02
C LEU A 165 -3.76 -0.41 8.73
N LEU A 166 -4.16 0.54 9.58
CA LEU A 166 -5.34 1.37 9.32
C LEU A 166 -5.18 2.18 8.04
N TYR A 167 -4.04 2.86 7.88
CA TYR A 167 -3.79 3.75 6.76
C TYR A 167 -3.66 2.98 5.43
N SER A 168 -3.03 1.80 5.44
CA SER A 168 -2.99 0.89 4.29
C SER A 168 -4.37 0.36 3.95
N THR A 169 -5.16 -0.08 4.92
CA THR A 169 -6.52 -0.60 4.66
C THR A 169 -7.38 0.46 3.99
N ILE A 170 -7.35 1.69 4.51
CA ILE A 170 -8.10 2.81 3.92
C ILE A 170 -7.56 3.13 2.52
N GLY A 171 -6.23 3.16 2.33
CA GLY A 171 -5.63 3.33 1.01
C GLY A 171 -6.12 2.29 -0.01
N THR A 172 -6.21 1.03 0.40
CA THR A 172 -6.71 -0.05 -0.46
C THR A 172 -8.19 0.14 -0.82
N ILE A 173 -9.02 0.55 0.14
CA ILE A 173 -10.46 0.80 -0.11
C ILE A 173 -10.66 2.02 -1.01
N GLU A 174 -9.90 3.09 -0.78
CA GLU A 174 -10.02 4.34 -1.53
C GLU A 174 -9.42 4.27 -2.95
N ALA A 175 -8.87 3.11 -3.36
CA ALA A 175 -8.56 2.84 -4.76
C ALA A 175 -9.84 2.74 -5.64
N LYS A 176 -11.03 2.62 -5.02
CA LYS A 176 -12.35 2.65 -5.68
C LYS A 176 -12.57 1.54 -6.72
N CYS A 177 -11.99 0.37 -6.47
CA CYS A 177 -12.36 -0.85 -7.17
C CYS A 177 -13.55 -1.53 -6.48
N ASP A 178 -14.23 -2.43 -7.18
CA ASP A 178 -15.35 -3.20 -6.64
C ASP A 178 -14.90 -4.15 -5.52
N ILE A 179 -13.65 -4.63 -5.61
CA ILE A 179 -13.00 -5.50 -4.64
C ILE A 179 -11.67 -4.88 -4.22
N SER A 180 -11.45 -4.80 -2.91
CA SER A 180 -10.24 -4.26 -2.28
C SER A 180 -9.60 -5.31 -1.37
N ILE A 181 -8.32 -5.59 -1.59
CA ILE A 181 -7.55 -6.61 -0.85
C ILE A 181 -6.24 -6.00 -0.33
N LEU A 182 -5.93 -6.21 0.94
CA LEU A 182 -4.66 -5.79 1.59
C LEU A 182 -3.91 -7.02 2.08
#